data_AF-A0AB73KQA8-F1
#
_entry.id   AF-A0AB73KQA8-F1
#
_cell.length_a   1.000
_cell.length_b   1.000
_cell.length_c   1.000
_cell.angle_alpha   90.00
_cell.angle_beta   90.00
_cell.angle_gamma   90.00
#
_symmetry.space_group_name_H-M   'P 1'
#
loop_
_entity.id
_entity.type
_entity.pdbx_description
1 polymer ?
#
loop_
_entity_poly.entity_id
_entity_poly.type
_entity_poly.pdbx_seq_one_letter_code
_entity_poly.pdbx_strand_id
1 'polypeptide(L)'
;MFSAEQYANELDYLVRYAHDDWVGFSVISGTVGGLLGRGATMDRQQELALRIVGDLLSAGARAGDLTASDETPFAAWEGNPAEVLARIAAEVRAMPGLPDSGDICWFTVID
;
A
#
# COMPACT_ATOMS: atom_id res chain seq x y z
N MET A 1 4.22 3.63 20.25
CA MET A 1 3.45 4.59 19.45
C MET A 1 4.46 5.42 18.67
N PHE A 2 4.43 5.36 17.35
CA PHE A 2 5.30 6.18 16.49
C PHE A 2 4.85 7.64 16.50
N SER A 3 5.78 8.55 16.23
CA SER A 3 5.51 9.98 16.08
C SER A 3 4.96 10.31 14.69
N ALA A 4 4.34 11.49 14.55
CA ALA A 4 3.90 11.98 13.24
C ALA A 4 5.06 12.15 12.25
N GLU A 5 6.25 12.53 12.74
CA GLU A 5 7.45 12.66 11.92
C GLU A 5 7.94 11.30 11.40
N GLN A 6 7.98 10.28 12.26
CA GLN A 6 8.32 8.92 11.83
C GLN A 6 7.35 8.42 10.76
N TYR A 7 6.04 8.64 10.94
CA TYR A 7 5.06 8.28 9.93
C TYR A 7 5.27 9.02 8.61
N ALA A 8 5.48 10.34 8.67
CA ALA A 8 5.69 11.16 7.48
C ALA A 8 6.93 10.74 6.69
N ASN A 9 8.02 10.39 7.38
CA ASN A 9 9.25 9.93 6.73
C ASN A 9 9.06 8.59 6.01
N GLU A 10 8.34 7.64 6.63
CA GLU A 10 8.02 6.37 5.98
C GLU A 10 7.08 6.56 4.78
N LEU A 11 6.08 7.43 4.91
CA LEU A 11 5.16 7.73 3.80
C LEU A 11 5.90 8.41 2.65
N ASP A 12 6.78 9.39 2.93
CA ASP A 12 7.61 10.04 1.91
C ASP A 12 8.49 9.03 1.16
N TYR A 13 9.09 8.09 1.88
CA TYR A 13 9.85 7.00 1.28
C TYR A 13 8.98 6.15 0.34
N LEU A 14 7.77 5.75 0.77
CA LEU A 14 6.87 4.93 -0.05
C LEU A 14 6.35 5.69 -1.29
N VAL A 15 6.08 6.99 -1.16
CA VAL A 15 5.69 7.84 -2.30
C VAL A 15 6.82 7.92 -3.31
N ARG A 16 8.06 8.16 -2.87
CA ARG A 16 9.23 8.15 -3.76
C ARG A 16 9.44 6.79 -4.43
N TYR A 17 9.29 5.69 -3.68
CA TYR A 17 9.33 4.35 -4.26
C TYR A 17 8.27 4.24 -5.37
N ALA A 18 7.00 4.59 -5.11
CA ALA A 18 5.93 4.47 -6.09
C ALA A 18 6.15 5.28 -7.38
N HIS A 19 6.96 6.35 -7.34
CA HIS A 19 7.41 7.09 -8.52
C HIS A 19 8.54 6.39 -9.28
N ASP A 20 9.45 5.71 -8.56
CA ASP A 20 10.62 5.08 -9.15
C ASP A 20 10.34 3.66 -9.67
N ASP A 21 9.41 2.92 -9.03
CA ASP A 21 9.11 1.51 -9.31
C ASP A 21 7.74 1.10 -8.69
N TRP A 22 7.37 -0.18 -8.79
CA TRP A 22 6.14 -0.74 -8.24
C TRP A 22 6.30 -1.12 -6.75
N VAL A 23 5.43 -0.55 -5.92
CA VAL A 23 5.36 -0.87 -4.49
C VAL A 23 4.40 -2.04 -4.29
N GLY A 24 4.92 -3.15 -3.75
CA GLY A 24 4.12 -4.29 -3.31
C GLY A 24 3.80 -4.25 -1.81
N PHE A 25 2.79 -5.03 -1.39
CA PHE A 25 2.34 -5.05 -0.01
C PHE A 25 3.40 -5.47 1.01
N SER A 26 4.39 -6.31 0.68
CA SER A 26 5.44 -6.65 1.65
C SER A 26 6.27 -5.42 2.10
N VAL A 27 6.40 -4.39 1.26
CA VAL A 27 7.06 -3.11 1.63
C VAL A 27 6.20 -2.33 2.63
N ILE A 28 4.89 -2.26 2.38
CA ILE A 28 3.92 -1.64 3.28
C ILE A 28 3.87 -2.41 4.61
N SER A 29 3.83 -3.74 4.58
CA SER A 29 3.82 -4.60 5.75
C SER A 29 5.10 -4.45 6.59
N GLY A 30 6.26 -4.33 5.93
CA GLY A 30 7.53 -4.00 6.58
C GLY A 30 7.49 -2.64 7.28
N THR A 31 6.93 -1.62 6.62
CA THR A 31 6.74 -0.28 7.17
C THR A 31 5.84 -0.29 8.41
N VAL A 32 4.71 -1.00 8.33
CA VAL A 32 3.79 -1.20 9.47
C VAL A 32 4.50 -1.86 10.64
N GLY A 33 5.27 -2.91 10.39
CA GLY A 33 6.07 -3.60 11.40
C GLY A 33 7.13 -2.70 12.06
N GLY A 34 7.80 -1.85 11.28
CA GLY A 34 8.76 -0.87 11.77
C GLY A 34 8.13 0.19 12.67
N LEU A 35 6.96 0.72 12.29
CA LEU A 35 6.27 1.77 13.03
C LEU A 35 5.60 1.28 14.31
N LEU A 36 4.92 0.12 14.27
CA LEU A 36 4.18 -0.41 15.42
C LEU A 36 5.07 -1.20 16.38
N GLY A 37 6.17 -1.77 15.88
CA GLY A 37 7.03 -2.68 16.63
C GLY A 37 6.38 -4.05 16.87
N ARG A 38 7.07 -4.89 17.64
CA ARG A 38 6.62 -6.26 17.94
C ARG A 38 5.39 -6.25 18.86
N GLY A 39 4.48 -7.20 18.65
CA GLY A 39 3.34 -7.44 19.54
C GLY A 39 2.10 -6.58 19.26
N ALA A 40 2.11 -5.75 18.21
CA ALA A 40 0.90 -5.07 17.74
C ALA A 40 -0.15 -6.10 17.30
N THR A 41 -1.42 -5.84 17.62
CA THR A 41 -2.53 -6.70 17.21
C THR A 41 -2.70 -6.69 15.71
N MET A 42 -3.30 -7.75 15.15
CA MET A 42 -3.56 -7.84 13.72
C MET A 42 -4.45 -6.67 13.23
N ASP A 43 -5.53 -6.38 13.95
CA ASP A 43 -6.41 -5.24 13.64
C ASP A 43 -5.63 -3.93 13.54
N ARG A 44 -4.69 -3.69 14.46
CA ARG A 44 -3.91 -2.45 14.46
C ARG A 44 -2.93 -2.39 13.29
N GLN A 45 -2.37 -3.53 12.90
CA GLN A 45 -1.51 -3.64 11.73
C GLN A 45 -2.30 -3.38 10.45
N GLN A 46 -3.47 -4.01 10.28
CA GLN A 46 -4.35 -3.83 9.14
C GLN A 46 -4.88 -2.38 9.05
N GLU A 47 -5.28 -1.78 10.17
CA GLU A 47 -5.67 -0.36 10.22
C GLU A 47 -4.55 0.57 9.71
N LEU A 48 -3.30 0.34 10.16
CA LEU A 48 -2.18 1.17 9.74
C LEU A 48 -1.83 0.92 8.28
N ALA A 49 -1.85 -0.34 7.81
CA ALA A 49 -1.64 -0.66 6.40
C ALA A 49 -2.64 0.07 5.50
N LEU A 50 -3.94 0.03 5.85
CA LEU A 50 -4.99 0.71 5.09
C LEU A 50 -4.87 2.24 5.15
N ARG A 51 -4.40 2.79 6.26
CA ARG A 51 -4.07 4.21 6.35
C ARG A 51 -2.95 4.59 5.37
N ILE A 52 -1.85 3.82 5.36
CA ILE A 52 -0.71 4.05 4.45
C ILE A 52 -1.17 3.95 2.99
N VAL A 53 -1.97 2.93 2.64
CA VAL A 53 -2.53 2.79 1.29
C VAL A 53 -3.40 4.00 0.92
N GLY A 54 -4.28 4.44 1.82
CA GLY A 54 -5.12 5.62 1.59
C GLY A 54 -4.29 6.89 1.34
N ASP A 55 -3.21 7.07 2.10
CA ASP A 55 -2.32 8.21 1.95
C ASP A 55 -1.49 8.12 0.64
N LEU A 56 -1.06 6.94 0.22
CA LEU A 56 -0.42 6.71 -1.09
C LEU A 56 -1.35 7.06 -2.26
N LEU A 57 -2.60 6.57 -2.21
CA LEU A 57 -3.60 6.89 -3.23
C LEU A 57 -3.91 8.39 -3.27
N SER A 58 -3.91 9.06 -2.11
CA SER A 58 -4.11 10.51 -2.01
C SER A 58 -2.91 11.30 -2.53
N ALA A 59 -1.70 10.74 -2.45
CA ALA A 59 -0.48 11.30 -3.01
C ALA A 59 -0.35 11.10 -4.54
N GLY A 60 -1.30 10.42 -5.17
CA GLY A 60 -1.35 10.23 -6.62
C GLY A 60 -1.02 8.83 -7.11
N ALA A 61 -0.65 7.90 -6.22
CA ALA A 61 -0.45 6.51 -6.60
C ALA A 61 -1.75 5.87 -7.11
N ARG A 62 -1.60 4.93 -8.04
CA ARG A 62 -2.66 4.07 -8.56
C ARG A 62 -2.42 2.64 -8.12
N ALA A 63 -3.48 1.94 -7.72
CA ALA A 63 -3.45 0.51 -7.52
C ALA A 63 -3.71 -0.20 -8.85
N GLY A 64 -3.07 -1.34 -9.06
CA GLY A 64 -3.22 -2.09 -10.30
C GLY A 64 -2.49 -3.42 -10.28
N ASP A 65 -2.54 -4.10 -11.42
CA ASP A 65 -1.90 -5.39 -11.64
C ASP A 65 -0.65 -5.22 -12.51
N LEU A 66 0.40 -5.99 -12.22
CA LEU A 66 1.50 -6.14 -13.16
C LEU A 66 1.06 -7.04 -14.31
N THR A 67 1.43 -6.68 -15.53
CA THR A 67 1.14 -7.48 -16.72
C THR A 67 2.42 -8.09 -17.26
N ALA A 68 2.27 -9.09 -18.13
CA ALA A 68 3.40 -9.69 -18.85
C ALA A 68 3.83 -8.86 -20.09
N SER A 69 3.20 -7.71 -20.35
CA SER A 69 3.48 -6.86 -21.50
C SER A 69 4.53 -5.80 -21.17
N ASP A 70 5.60 -5.74 -21.96
CA ASP A 70 6.59 -4.65 -21.85
C ASP A 70 6.00 -3.28 -22.25
N GLU A 71 4.97 -3.26 -23.11
CA GLU A 71 4.32 -2.03 -23.57
C GLU A 71 3.29 -1.49 -22.56
N THR A 72 2.74 -2.37 -21.73
CA THR A 72 1.75 -1.99 -20.71
C THR A 72 2.04 -2.79 -19.43
N PRO A 73 3.18 -2.56 -18.78
CA PRO A 73 3.65 -3.42 -17.70
C PRO A 73 2.82 -3.26 -16.42
N PHE A 74 2.00 -2.21 -16.34
CA PHE A 74 1.08 -1.96 -15.25
C PHE A 74 -0.33 -1.64 -15.78
N ALA A 75 -1.33 -2.37 -15.28
CA ALA A 75 -2.74 -2.13 -15.56
C ALA A 75 -3.41 -1.52 -14.32
N ALA A 76 -3.59 -0.20 -14.33
CA ALA A 76 -4.32 0.49 -13.26
C ALA A 76 -5.76 -0.02 -13.16
N TRP A 77 -6.21 -0.23 -11.93
CA TRP A 77 -7.61 -0.51 -11.67
C TRP A 77 -8.47 0.73 -11.93
N GLU A 78 -9.66 0.50 -12.48
CA GLU A 78 -10.66 1.54 -12.65
C GLU A 78 -11.26 1.96 -11.31
N GLY A 79 -11.72 3.22 -11.24
CA GLY A 79 -12.41 3.78 -10.08
C GLY A 79 -11.66 4.97 -9.46
N ASN A 80 -12.36 5.68 -8.58
CA ASN A 80 -11.76 6.76 -7.81
C ASN A 80 -10.99 6.21 -6.58
N PRO A 81 -10.10 7.01 -5.95
CA PRO A 81 -9.30 6.55 -4.81
C PRO A 81 -10.10 5.94 -3.65
N ALA A 82 -11.31 6.43 -3.37
CA ALA A 82 -12.13 5.90 -2.28
C ALA A 82 -12.72 4.52 -2.63
N GLU A 83 -13.13 4.31 -3.88
CA GLU A 83 -13.61 3.01 -4.37
C GLU A 83 -12.50 1.97 -4.35
N VAL A 84 -11.32 2.35 -4.84
CA VAL A 84 -10.12 1.49 -4.83
C VAL A 84 -9.70 1.14 -3.40
N LEU A 85 -9.66 2.13 -2.50
CA LEU A 85 -9.34 1.88 -1.09
C LEU A 85 -10.38 0.97 -0.42
N ALA A 86 -11.67 1.13 -0.73
CA ALA A 86 -12.72 0.28 -0.18
C ALA A 86 -12.57 -1.19 -0.64
N ARG A 87 -12.21 -1.41 -1.91
CA ARG A 87 -11.89 -2.74 -2.44
C ARG A 87 -10.70 -3.35 -1.69
N ILE A 88 -9.57 -2.62 -1.62
CA ILE A 88 -8.36 -3.09 -0.92
C ILE A 88 -8.67 -3.39 0.55
N ALA A 89 -9.45 -2.53 1.22
CA ALA A 89 -9.83 -2.72 2.61
C ALA A 89 -10.67 -4.00 2.83
N ALA A 90 -11.54 -4.35 1.88
CA ALA A 90 -12.28 -5.61 1.95
C ALA A 90 -11.34 -6.82 1.83
N GLU A 91 -10.39 -6.77 0.89
CA GLU A 91 -9.42 -7.85 0.67
C GLU A 91 -8.46 -8.02 1.86
N VAL A 92 -7.87 -6.94 2.36
CA VAL A 92 -6.97 -6.96 3.55
C VAL A 92 -7.69 -7.52 4.77
N ARG A 93 -8.94 -7.12 5.04
CA ARG A 93 -9.70 -7.59 6.21
C ARG A 93 -10.12 -9.06 6.11
N ALA A 94 -10.19 -9.62 4.90
CA ALA A 94 -10.50 -11.03 4.71
C ALA A 94 -9.28 -11.94 4.97
N MET A 95 -8.07 -11.38 5.07
CA MET A 95 -6.85 -12.14 5.27
C MET A 95 -6.57 -12.42 6.76
N PRO A 96 -5.96 -13.58 7.08
CA PRO A 96 -5.53 -13.91 8.44
C PRO A 96 -4.30 -13.08 8.90
N GLY A 97 -3.67 -12.36 7.98
CA GLY A 97 -2.44 -11.59 8.19
C GLY A 97 -2.44 -10.28 7.40
N LEU A 98 -1.29 -9.61 7.40
CA LEU A 98 -1.02 -8.58 6.39
C LEU A 98 -0.73 -9.25 5.04
N PRO A 99 -1.10 -8.63 3.91
CA PRO A 99 -0.80 -9.19 2.60
C PRO A 99 0.71 -9.16 2.31
N ASP A 100 1.14 -10.09 1.47
CA ASP A 100 2.42 -10.09 0.79
C ASP A 100 2.31 -9.38 -0.58
N SER A 101 3.47 -9.03 -1.15
CA SER A 101 3.54 -8.47 -2.49
C SER A 101 2.94 -9.45 -3.52
N GLY A 102 1.96 -8.97 -4.28
CA GLY A 102 1.22 -9.77 -5.28
C GLY A 102 -0.08 -10.38 -4.79
N ASP A 103 -0.39 -10.31 -3.48
CA ASP A 103 -1.64 -10.90 -2.96
C ASP A 103 -2.90 -10.12 -3.36
N ILE A 104 -2.80 -8.79 -3.51
CA ILE A 104 -3.93 -7.90 -3.78
C ILE A 104 -3.67 -7.06 -5.03
N CYS A 105 -2.65 -6.21 -4.98
CA CYS A 105 -2.28 -5.29 -6.06
C CYS A 105 -0.87 -4.75 -5.86
N TRP A 106 -0.46 -3.92 -6.82
CA TRP A 106 0.75 -3.11 -6.81
C TRP A 106 0.39 -1.63 -6.88
N PHE A 107 1.26 -0.77 -6.35
CA PHE A 107 1.08 0.68 -6.36
C PHE A 107 2.19 1.39 -7.12
N THR A 108 1.82 2.32 -8.00
CA THR A 108 2.78 3.19 -8.69
C THR A 108 2.13 4.49 -9.14
N VAL A 109 2.93 5.49 -9.48
CA VAL A 109 2.45 6.71 -10.14
C VAL A 109 2.54 6.51 -11.65
N ILE A 110 1.45 6.80 -12.35
CA ILE A 110 1.38 6.75 -13.80
C ILE A 110 1.42 8.20 -14.29
N ASP A 111 2.44 8.52 -15.09
CA ASP A 111 2.59 9.81 -15.78
C ASP A 111 1.57 9.99 -16.93
#